data_AF-A0A178EW80-F1
#
_entry.id   AF-A0A178EW80-F1
#
_cell.length_a   1.000
_cell.length_b   1.000
_cell.length_c   1.000
_cell.angle_alpha   90.00
_cell.angle_beta   90.00
_cell.angle_gamma   90.00
#
_symmetry.space_group_name_H-M   'P 1'
#
loop_
_entity.id
_entity.type
_entity.pdbx_description
1 polymer ?
#
loop_
_entity_poly.entity_id
_entity_poly.type
_entity_poly.pdbx_seq_one_letter_code
_entity_poly.pdbx_strand_id
1 'polypeptide(L)'
;MVASLHSRLASVEASIERVSALIRRLHSFGSADIYDDDERINLSTEIHQDLGEIEEGIEVLRVETHPLDRRRHQRRESVPFDADAVKNVALMAKIEEDLKMTRSKFRRAQIEAKRSSERAKNRQRQLLFQPSAEGEDLPNRRTPRFTHGDLVASSSKDVTAALRQTHNLMQAELSRSQFAQEALEQSNKALSSLSESYTNLDTLLASSKSLVSSLLRSQKSDTWYLETAFYILIGTISWLIFRRLLYGPLWWIIWLPLKIVARITFAIFGVTSGVSMAGPKSVVPNKPLVTANMGPTATNSLWNPDSTKKADVAGIPDVAEDVESWTAADQAEKERREPTTIPGGPKVYPNPKKRMWEGPHGHGDEL
;
A
#
# COMPACT_ATOMS: atom_id res chain seq x y z
N MET A 1 9.25 0.86 27.21
CA MET A 1 8.50 0.67 25.94
C MET A 1 7.24 -0.17 26.15
N VAL A 2 7.31 -1.39 26.70
CA VAL A 2 6.10 -2.21 26.90
C VAL A 2 5.12 -1.59 27.92
N ALA A 3 5.61 -1.02 29.02
CA ALA A 3 4.76 -0.35 30.01
C ALA A 3 3.99 0.88 29.46
N SER A 4 4.61 1.64 28.54
CA SER A 4 3.95 2.78 27.89
C SER A 4 2.90 2.35 26.85
N LEU A 5 3.04 1.16 26.27
CA LEU A 5 2.03 0.58 25.38
C LEU A 5 0.78 0.16 26.15
N HIS A 6 0.96 -0.53 27.27
CA HIS A 6 -0.16 -0.94 28.12
C HIS A 6 -0.95 0.25 28.66
N SER A 7 -0.28 1.33 29.07
CA SER A 7 -0.99 2.55 29.49
C SER A 7 -1.77 3.22 28.36
N ARG A 8 -1.21 3.25 27.14
CA ARG A 8 -1.91 3.78 25.95
C ARG A 8 -3.11 2.91 25.56
N LEU A 9 -2.94 1.58 25.58
CA LEU A 9 -4.04 0.62 25.38
C LEU A 9 -5.19 0.87 26.35
N ALA A 10 -4.89 0.94 27.65
CA ALA A 10 -5.89 1.17 28.68
C ALA A 10 -6.57 2.55 28.53
N SER A 11 -5.80 3.57 28.12
CA SER A 11 -6.34 4.89 27.84
C SER A 11 -7.33 4.89 26.67
N VAL A 12 -7.01 4.16 25.58
CA VAL A 12 -7.87 4.05 24.40
C VAL A 12 -9.12 3.21 24.70
N GLU A 13 -8.99 2.16 25.50
CA GLU A 13 -10.13 1.38 25.98
C GLU A 13 -11.08 2.26 26.82
N ALA A 14 -10.55 3.05 27.74
CA ALA A 14 -11.34 3.95 28.57
C ALA A 14 -12.04 5.06 27.76
N SER A 15 -11.43 5.57 26.69
CA SER A 15 -12.09 6.56 25.82
C SER A 15 -13.19 5.92 24.96
N ILE A 16 -13.04 4.67 24.51
CA ILE A 16 -14.12 3.92 23.84
C ILE A 16 -15.31 3.72 24.78
N GLU A 17 -15.06 3.40 26.06
CA GLU A 17 -16.13 3.28 27.06
C GLU A 17 -16.88 4.60 27.26
N ARG A 18 -16.15 5.72 27.37
CA ARG A 18 -16.72 7.08 27.47
C ARG A 18 -17.61 7.40 26.27
N VAL A 19 -17.12 7.20 25.06
CA VAL A 19 -17.88 7.37 23.81
C VAL A 19 -19.12 6.49 23.80
N SER A 20 -19.01 5.24 24.24
CA SER A 20 -20.16 4.33 24.30
C SER A 20 -21.26 4.83 25.24
N ALA A 21 -20.90 5.51 26.33
CA ALA A 21 -21.84 6.14 27.25
C ALA A 21 -22.49 7.39 26.62
N LEU A 22 -21.71 8.22 25.91
CA LEU A 22 -22.23 9.36 25.15
C LEU A 22 -23.20 8.92 24.04
N ILE A 23 -22.91 7.82 23.33
CA ILE A 23 -23.82 7.26 22.31
C ILE A 23 -25.15 6.81 22.95
N ARG A 24 -25.12 6.19 24.14
CA ARG A 24 -26.34 5.83 24.88
C ARG A 24 -27.13 7.08 25.29
N ARG A 25 -26.44 8.14 25.71
CA ARG A 25 -27.05 9.44 25.99
C ARG A 25 -27.68 10.03 24.73
N LEU A 26 -27.00 10.01 23.59
CA LEU A 26 -27.53 10.48 22.30
C LEU A 26 -28.81 9.73 21.90
N HIS A 27 -28.83 8.41 22.12
CA HIS A 27 -30.02 7.59 21.86
C HIS A 27 -31.21 7.97 22.76
N SER A 28 -30.97 8.39 24.01
CA SER A 28 -32.02 8.78 24.95
C SER A 28 -32.77 10.07 24.57
N PHE A 29 -32.18 10.95 23.73
CA PHE A 29 -32.87 12.12 23.18
C PHE A 29 -34.05 11.76 22.28
N GLY A 30 -34.15 10.49 21.84
CA GLY A 30 -35.32 10.03 21.11
C GLY A 30 -36.54 9.72 21.97
N SER A 31 -36.36 9.57 23.28
CA SER A 31 -37.42 9.22 24.24
C SER A 31 -37.90 10.39 25.10
N ALA A 32 -37.09 11.44 25.27
CA ALA A 32 -37.47 12.61 26.05
C ALA A 32 -38.27 13.60 25.17
N ASP A 33 -39.41 14.06 25.68
CA ASP A 33 -40.28 15.06 25.02
C ASP A 33 -39.70 16.49 25.08
N ILE A 34 -38.52 16.65 25.70
CA ILE A 34 -37.79 17.91 25.80
C ILE A 34 -36.94 18.07 24.54
N TYR A 35 -37.36 19.01 23.71
CA TYR A 35 -36.71 19.33 22.44
C TYR A 35 -35.52 20.26 22.67
N ASP A 36 -34.33 19.68 22.76
CA ASP A 36 -33.07 20.42 22.73
C ASP A 36 -32.21 19.96 21.53
N ASP A 37 -32.38 20.68 20.42
CA ASP A 37 -31.65 20.42 19.17
C ASP A 37 -30.15 20.74 19.35
N ASP A 38 -29.84 21.75 20.17
CA ASP A 38 -28.50 22.26 20.38
C ASP A 38 -27.67 21.31 21.24
N GLU A 39 -28.23 20.80 22.35
CA GLU A 39 -27.58 19.75 23.15
C GLU A 39 -27.33 18.48 22.33
N ARG A 40 -28.29 18.07 21.50
CA ARG A 40 -28.12 16.91 20.62
C ARG A 40 -26.99 17.12 19.61
N ILE A 41 -26.94 18.29 18.98
CA ILE A 41 -25.89 18.64 18.01
C ILE A 41 -24.53 18.65 18.72
N ASN A 42 -24.42 19.31 19.87
CA ASN A 42 -23.20 19.40 20.66
C ASN A 42 -22.68 18.02 21.09
N LEU A 43 -23.56 17.13 21.57
CA LEU A 43 -23.19 15.75 21.89
C LEU A 43 -22.78 14.96 20.65
N SER A 44 -23.43 15.20 19.51
CA SER A 44 -23.03 14.54 18.27
C SER A 44 -21.66 14.99 17.79
N THR A 45 -21.32 16.28 17.94
CA THR A 45 -20.00 16.82 17.60
C THR A 45 -18.93 16.35 18.57
N GLU A 46 -19.24 16.28 19.87
CA GLU A 46 -18.35 15.74 20.91
C GLU A 46 -18.03 14.27 20.63
N ILE A 47 -19.04 13.43 20.35
CA ILE A 47 -18.81 12.02 19.99
C ILE A 47 -17.97 11.90 18.70
N HIS A 48 -18.22 12.74 17.71
CA HIS A 48 -17.43 12.76 16.48
C HIS A 48 -15.96 13.10 16.73
N GLN A 49 -15.70 14.10 17.56
CA GLN A 49 -14.36 14.50 17.94
C GLN A 49 -13.65 13.39 18.73
N ASP A 50 -14.32 12.85 19.76
CA ASP A 50 -13.78 11.75 20.56
C ASP A 50 -13.48 10.51 19.69
N LEU A 51 -14.33 10.16 18.71
CA LEU A 51 -14.03 9.08 17.76
C LEU A 51 -12.75 9.35 16.97
N GLY A 52 -12.54 10.61 16.54
CA GLY A 52 -11.33 11.01 15.81
C GLY A 52 -10.08 10.90 16.68
N GLU A 53 -10.15 11.35 17.94
CA GLU A 53 -9.04 11.23 18.90
C GLU A 53 -8.69 9.77 19.20
N ILE A 54 -9.70 8.89 19.26
CA ILE A 54 -9.49 7.44 19.42
C ILE A 54 -8.85 6.84 18.16
N GLU A 55 -9.29 7.23 16.97
CA GLU A 55 -8.70 6.78 15.70
C GLU A 55 -7.21 7.16 15.63
N GLU A 56 -6.85 8.40 15.95
CA GLU A 56 -5.46 8.84 16.05
C GLU A 56 -4.67 8.04 17.11
N GLY A 57 -5.27 7.80 18.28
CA GLY A 57 -4.67 6.97 19.33
C GLY A 57 -4.37 5.54 18.86
N ILE A 58 -5.27 4.92 18.10
CA ILE A 58 -5.09 3.59 17.51
C ILE A 58 -4.02 3.61 16.40
N GLU A 59 -3.95 4.65 15.59
CA GLU A 59 -2.91 4.79 14.57
C GLU A 59 -1.51 4.83 15.19
N VAL A 60 -1.34 5.59 16.27
CA VAL A 60 -0.08 5.62 17.04
C VAL A 60 0.24 4.23 17.60
N LEU A 61 -0.75 3.58 18.22
CA LEU A 61 -0.60 2.23 18.77
C LEU A 61 -0.26 1.19 17.70
N ARG A 62 -0.80 1.34 16.48
CA ARG A 62 -0.48 0.49 15.33
C ARG A 62 0.98 0.66 14.92
N VAL A 63 1.50 1.90 14.88
CA VAL A 63 2.91 2.15 14.59
C VAL A 63 3.82 1.52 15.64
N GLU A 64 3.47 1.62 16.92
CA GLU A 64 4.28 1.05 18.00
C GLU A 64 4.22 -0.49 18.08
N THR A 65 3.12 -1.11 17.61
CA THR A 65 2.96 -2.58 17.56
C THR A 65 3.44 -3.22 16.25
N HIS A 66 3.51 -2.47 15.15
CA HIS A 66 4.08 -2.91 13.87
C HIS A 66 5.49 -3.53 13.96
N PRO A 67 6.46 -3.02 14.75
CA PRO A 67 7.76 -3.67 14.89
C PRO A 67 7.69 -5.00 15.63
N LEU A 68 6.72 -5.18 16.52
CA LEU A 68 6.48 -6.45 17.23
C LEU A 68 5.90 -7.51 16.28
N ASP A 69 5.01 -7.10 15.37
CA ASP A 69 4.43 -7.99 14.37
C ASP A 69 5.45 -8.39 13.28
N ARG A 70 6.34 -7.46 12.88
CA ARG A 70 7.45 -7.77 11.97
C ARG A 70 8.45 -8.76 12.58
N ARG A 71 8.73 -8.65 13.89
CA ARG A 71 9.55 -9.64 14.62
C ARG A 71 8.92 -11.03 14.65
N ARG A 72 7.59 -11.12 14.73
CA ARG A 72 6.84 -12.40 14.67
C ARG A 72 7.03 -13.11 13.34
N HIS A 73 7.04 -12.37 12.23
CA HIS A 73 7.20 -12.94 10.88
C HIS A 73 8.66 -13.24 10.50
N GLN A 74 9.64 -12.54 11.11
CA GLN A 74 11.03 -12.60 10.67
C GLN A 74 11.91 -13.61 11.43
N ARG A 75 11.42 -14.23 12.53
CA ARG A 75 12.28 -15.01 13.43
C ARG A 75 11.81 -16.44 13.70
N ARG A 76 12.30 -17.38 12.89
CA ARG A 76 12.47 -18.81 13.24
C ARG A 76 13.82 -19.03 13.95
N GLU A 77 14.10 -18.38 15.09
CA GLU A 77 15.30 -18.75 15.87
C GLU A 77 15.25 -18.29 17.35
N SER A 78 14.95 -19.24 18.22
CA SER A 78 15.45 -19.45 19.60
C SER A 78 15.61 -18.27 20.58
N VAL A 79 14.69 -17.30 20.63
CA VAL A 79 14.64 -16.29 21.71
C VAL A 79 13.34 -16.40 22.49
N PRO A 80 13.35 -16.14 23.83
CA PRO A 80 12.18 -16.31 24.67
C PRO A 80 10.97 -15.61 24.06
N PHE A 81 9.87 -16.34 23.98
CA PHE A 81 8.59 -15.89 23.48
C PHE A 81 8.09 -14.74 24.35
N ASP A 82 8.12 -13.50 23.84
CA ASP A 82 7.53 -12.33 24.50
C ASP A 82 6.00 -12.48 24.51
N ALA A 83 5.48 -13.27 25.44
CA ALA A 83 4.05 -13.57 25.58
C ALA A 83 3.20 -12.30 25.69
N ASP A 84 3.77 -11.24 26.26
CA ASP A 84 3.10 -9.95 26.43
C ASP A 84 2.98 -9.19 25.10
N ALA A 85 3.92 -9.35 24.17
CA ALA A 85 3.81 -8.76 22.84
C ALA A 85 2.64 -9.39 22.04
N VAL A 86 2.46 -10.70 22.14
CA VAL A 86 1.35 -11.41 21.49
C VAL A 86 -0.01 -11.01 22.08
N LYS A 87 -0.09 -10.90 23.42
CA LYS A 87 -1.29 -10.39 24.10
C LYS A 87 -1.61 -8.96 23.64
N ASN A 88 -0.61 -8.10 23.55
CA ASN A 88 -0.81 -6.71 23.13
C ASN A 88 -1.33 -6.59 21.70
N VAL A 89 -0.81 -7.38 20.76
CA VAL A 89 -1.32 -7.43 19.38
C VAL A 89 -2.77 -7.93 19.34
N ALA A 90 -3.13 -8.93 20.14
CA ALA A 90 -4.51 -9.41 20.22
C ALA A 90 -5.47 -8.36 20.83
N LEU A 91 -5.04 -7.65 21.88
CA LEU A 91 -5.81 -6.56 22.48
C LEU A 91 -6.02 -5.39 21.50
N MET A 92 -5.02 -5.05 20.68
CA MET A 92 -5.18 -4.05 19.62
C MET A 92 -6.25 -4.44 18.61
N ALA A 93 -6.23 -5.69 18.14
CA ALA A 93 -7.22 -6.17 17.17
C ALA A 93 -8.65 -6.09 17.74
N LYS A 94 -8.82 -6.40 19.03
CA LYS A 94 -10.09 -6.24 19.73
C LYS A 94 -10.54 -4.78 19.78
N ILE A 95 -9.65 -3.87 20.17
CA ILE A 95 -9.94 -2.43 20.27
C ILE A 95 -10.32 -1.84 18.90
N GLU A 96 -9.67 -2.28 17.82
CA GLU A 96 -10.03 -1.87 16.46
C GLU A 96 -11.43 -2.37 16.04
N GLU A 97 -11.78 -3.60 16.44
CA GLU A 97 -13.13 -4.13 16.22
C GLU A 97 -14.18 -3.35 17.03
N ASP A 98 -13.89 -3.07 18.30
CA ASP A 98 -14.74 -2.28 19.18
C ASP A 98 -14.98 -0.88 18.63
N LEU A 99 -13.96 -0.22 18.04
CA LEU A 99 -14.12 1.07 17.36
C LEU A 99 -15.04 0.99 16.14
N LYS A 100 -14.88 -0.04 15.30
CA LYS A 100 -15.78 -0.25 14.15
C LYS A 100 -17.22 -0.44 14.62
N MET A 101 -17.40 -1.19 15.70
CA MET A 101 -18.70 -1.39 16.34
C MET A 101 -19.26 -0.08 16.91
N THR A 102 -18.49 0.71 17.65
CA THR A 102 -18.97 1.98 18.22
C THR A 102 -19.33 2.99 17.14
N ARG A 103 -18.57 3.09 16.06
CA ARG A 103 -18.91 3.93 14.89
C ARG A 103 -20.22 3.51 14.23
N SER A 104 -20.44 2.21 14.08
CA SER A 104 -21.70 1.69 13.54
C SER A 104 -22.89 2.01 14.45
N LYS A 105 -22.71 1.90 15.78
CA LYS A 105 -23.72 2.23 16.79
C LYS A 105 -24.01 3.73 16.81
N PHE A 106 -22.97 4.57 16.72
CA PHE A 106 -23.10 6.03 16.64
C PHE A 106 -23.92 6.45 15.43
N ARG A 107 -23.62 5.93 14.23
CA ARG A 107 -24.41 6.24 13.02
C ARG A 107 -25.89 5.88 13.18
N ARG A 108 -26.19 4.73 13.79
CA ARG A 108 -27.57 4.31 14.07
C ARG A 108 -28.24 5.26 15.06
N ALA A 109 -27.57 5.57 16.17
CA ALA A 109 -28.06 6.49 17.19
C ALA A 109 -28.31 7.90 16.63
N GLN A 110 -27.44 8.40 15.74
CA GLN A 110 -27.60 9.71 15.10
C GLN A 110 -28.83 9.75 14.18
N ILE A 111 -29.04 8.71 13.37
CA ILE A 111 -30.22 8.62 12.50
C ILE A 111 -31.50 8.51 13.34
N GLU A 112 -31.46 7.72 14.41
CA GLU A 112 -32.60 7.53 15.30
C GLU A 112 -32.96 8.82 16.05
N ALA A 113 -31.98 9.49 16.65
CA ALA A 113 -32.15 10.78 17.33
C ALA A 113 -32.64 11.88 16.38
N LYS A 114 -32.20 11.88 15.11
CA LYS A 114 -32.72 12.80 14.09
C LYS A 114 -34.18 12.49 13.75
N ARG A 115 -34.52 11.21 13.51
CA ARG A 115 -35.89 10.80 13.20
C ARG A 115 -36.85 11.06 14.34
N SER A 116 -36.45 10.82 15.58
CA SER A 116 -37.28 11.10 16.77
C SER A 116 -37.50 12.60 16.95
N SER A 117 -36.45 13.42 16.77
CA SER A 117 -36.54 14.89 16.78
C SER A 117 -37.51 15.40 15.72
N GLU A 118 -37.41 14.91 14.48
CA GLU A 118 -38.33 15.28 13.40
C GLU A 118 -39.78 14.88 13.72
N ARG A 119 -40.00 13.69 14.31
CA ARG A 119 -41.33 13.28 14.76
C ARG A 119 -41.87 14.20 15.87
N ALA A 120 -41.04 14.59 16.82
CA ALA A 120 -41.43 15.54 17.87
C ALA A 120 -41.79 16.92 17.29
N LYS A 121 -40.97 17.47 16.38
CA LYS A 121 -41.27 18.72 15.64
C LYS A 121 -42.60 18.63 14.89
N ASN A 122 -42.87 17.50 14.24
CA ASN A 122 -44.12 17.28 13.51
C ASN A 122 -45.33 17.26 14.44
N ARG A 123 -45.23 16.61 15.60
CA ARG A 123 -46.29 16.62 16.62
C ARG A 123 -46.54 18.03 17.15
N GLN A 124 -45.48 18.78 17.48
CA GLN A 124 -45.63 20.17 17.93
C GLN A 124 -46.31 21.04 16.85
N ARG A 125 -45.90 20.90 15.58
CA ARG A 125 -46.58 21.58 14.47
C ARG A 125 -48.05 21.17 14.37
N GLN A 126 -48.37 19.89 14.50
CA GLN A 126 -49.76 19.41 14.48
C GLN A 126 -50.60 19.99 15.62
N LEU A 127 -50.02 20.19 16.81
CA LEU A 127 -50.70 20.86 17.93
C LEU A 127 -50.92 22.36 17.65
N LEU A 128 -49.97 23.04 16.99
CA LEU A 128 -50.12 24.44 16.60
C LEU A 128 -51.10 24.66 15.44
N PHE A 129 -51.19 23.68 14.53
CA PHE A 129 -52.11 23.70 13.39
C PHE A 129 -53.43 22.99 13.68
N GLN A 130 -53.63 22.47 14.89
CA GLN A 130 -54.96 22.00 15.28
C GLN A 130 -55.85 23.24 15.29
N PRO A 131 -56.85 23.35 14.40
CA PRO A 131 -57.90 24.33 14.65
C PRO A 131 -58.46 23.97 16.03
N SER A 132 -58.71 24.96 16.88
CA SER A 132 -59.47 24.76 18.12
C SER A 132 -60.86 24.22 17.76
N ALA A 133 -60.94 22.93 17.47
CA ALA A 133 -62.15 22.17 17.20
C ALA A 133 -62.65 21.57 18.50
N GLU A 134 -62.56 22.35 19.56
CA GLU A 134 -63.07 22.03 20.88
C GLU A 134 -63.64 23.33 21.45
N GLY A 135 -64.92 23.52 21.18
CA GLY A 135 -65.64 24.77 21.37
C GLY A 135 -66.74 24.92 20.33
N GLU A 136 -67.75 24.03 20.40
CA GLU A 136 -69.06 24.33 19.84
C GLU A 136 -69.57 25.69 20.34
N ASP A 137 -70.41 26.31 19.51
CA ASP A 137 -71.19 27.53 19.76
C ASP A 137 -70.44 28.87 19.75
N LEU A 138 -70.63 29.66 18.68
CA LEU A 138 -71.27 30.99 18.78
C LEU A 138 -71.48 31.63 17.37
N PRO A 139 -72.48 32.52 17.20
CA PRO A 139 -73.15 32.73 15.92
C PRO A 139 -72.74 33.99 15.14
N ASN A 140 -72.83 33.88 13.81
CA ASN A 140 -73.33 34.91 12.89
C ASN A 140 -72.76 36.34 13.05
N ARG A 141 -71.55 36.57 12.56
CA ARG A 141 -71.04 37.92 12.29
C ARG A 141 -71.67 38.47 11.00
N ARG A 142 -72.86 39.05 11.14
CA ARG A 142 -73.57 39.77 10.08
C ARG A 142 -72.74 40.97 9.61
N THR A 143 -72.48 41.02 8.31
CA THR A 143 -71.89 42.18 7.63
C THR A 143 -72.94 43.29 7.51
N PRO A 144 -72.62 44.55 7.86
CA PRO A 144 -73.53 45.67 7.68
C PRO A 144 -73.62 46.00 6.18
N ARG A 145 -74.84 46.29 5.70
CA ARG A 145 -75.09 46.71 4.32
C ARG A 145 -74.52 48.13 4.12
N PHE A 146 -73.36 48.24 3.48
CA PHE A 146 -72.79 49.52 3.06
C PHE A 146 -73.59 50.11 1.89
N THR A 147 -73.79 51.44 1.92
CA THR A 147 -74.40 52.17 0.81
C THR A 147 -73.39 52.28 -0.35
N HIS A 148 -73.88 52.36 -1.60
CA HIS A 148 -73.03 52.24 -2.80
C HIS A 148 -71.89 53.28 -2.86
N GLY A 149 -72.10 54.49 -2.30
CA GLY A 149 -71.07 55.52 -2.22
C GLY A 149 -69.94 55.22 -1.22
N ASP A 150 -70.26 54.58 -0.09
CA ASP A 150 -69.25 54.16 0.90
C ASP A 150 -68.44 52.96 0.39
N LEU A 151 -69.04 52.07 -0.39
CA LEU A 151 -68.36 50.96 -1.06
C LEU A 151 -67.33 51.44 -2.09
N VAL A 152 -67.65 52.47 -2.87
CA VAL A 152 -66.72 53.03 -3.86
C VAL A 152 -65.58 53.79 -3.16
N ALA A 153 -65.91 54.53 -2.10
CA ALA A 153 -64.90 55.23 -1.30
C ALA A 153 -63.99 54.27 -0.51
N SER A 154 -64.51 53.16 0.04
CA SER A 154 -63.69 52.12 0.67
C SER A 154 -62.85 51.38 -0.38
N SER A 155 -63.42 51.04 -1.54
CA SER A 155 -62.67 50.38 -2.63
C SER A 155 -61.49 51.22 -3.11
N SER A 156 -61.66 52.54 -3.21
CA SER A 156 -60.55 53.44 -3.57
C SER A 156 -59.48 53.50 -2.49
N LYS A 157 -59.88 53.47 -1.21
CA LYS A 157 -58.96 53.39 -0.07
C LYS A 157 -58.24 52.05 -0.03
N ASP A 158 -58.91 50.95 -0.35
CA ASP A 158 -58.36 49.60 -0.37
C ASP A 158 -57.39 49.41 -1.54
N VAL A 159 -57.69 49.96 -2.72
CA VAL A 159 -56.73 50.00 -3.84
C VAL A 159 -55.52 50.85 -3.48
N THR A 160 -55.72 51.99 -2.81
CA THR A 160 -54.60 52.84 -2.36
C THR A 160 -53.77 52.15 -1.28
N ALA A 161 -54.41 51.40 -0.38
CA ALA A 161 -53.75 50.61 0.65
C ALA A 161 -52.97 49.44 0.04
N ALA A 162 -53.57 48.74 -0.92
CA ALA A 162 -52.92 47.66 -1.67
C ALA A 162 -51.70 48.16 -2.44
N LEU A 163 -51.78 49.31 -3.11
CA LEU A 163 -50.66 49.86 -3.87
C LEU A 163 -49.50 50.33 -2.97
N ARG A 164 -49.81 50.86 -1.79
CA ARG A 164 -48.82 51.13 -0.74
C ARG A 164 -48.20 49.84 -0.21
N GLN A 165 -49.00 48.80 -0.02
CA GLN A 165 -48.51 47.50 0.42
C GLN A 165 -47.62 46.83 -0.64
N THR A 166 -47.96 46.92 -1.93
CA THR A 166 -47.11 46.42 -3.02
C THR A 166 -45.83 47.21 -3.14
N HIS A 167 -45.88 48.53 -2.93
CA HIS A 167 -44.68 49.35 -2.91
C HIS A 167 -43.76 48.96 -1.75
N ASN A 168 -44.31 48.77 -0.56
CA ASN A 168 -43.54 48.28 0.59
C ASN A 168 -42.96 46.88 0.34
N LEU A 169 -43.72 45.98 -0.31
CA LEU A 169 -43.22 44.67 -0.74
C LEU A 169 -42.12 44.78 -1.80
N MET A 170 -42.26 45.67 -2.77
CA MET A 170 -41.25 45.89 -3.81
C MET A 170 -39.96 46.46 -3.19
N GLN A 171 -40.06 47.37 -2.23
CA GLN A 171 -38.90 47.87 -1.48
C GLN A 171 -38.23 46.77 -0.65
N ALA A 172 -39.02 45.89 -0.04
CA ALA A 172 -38.51 44.73 0.70
C ALA A 172 -37.86 43.67 -0.20
N GLU A 173 -38.41 43.43 -1.40
CA GLU A 173 -37.82 42.53 -2.39
C GLU A 173 -36.54 43.11 -3.01
N LEU A 174 -36.49 44.44 -3.22
CA LEU A 174 -35.27 45.10 -3.70
C LEU A 174 -34.14 45.02 -2.68
N SER A 175 -34.41 45.23 -1.39
CA SER A 175 -33.39 45.04 -0.34
C SER A 175 -32.96 43.57 -0.25
N ARG A 176 -33.91 42.63 -0.38
CA ARG A 176 -33.60 41.19 -0.43
C ARG A 176 -32.80 40.78 -1.65
N SER A 177 -33.02 41.41 -2.81
CA SER A 177 -32.23 41.19 -4.02
C SER A 177 -30.80 41.72 -3.87
N GLN A 178 -30.58 42.83 -3.16
CA GLN A 178 -29.23 43.32 -2.88
C GLN A 178 -28.47 42.32 -2.00
N PHE A 179 -29.08 41.81 -0.94
CA PHE A 179 -28.48 40.76 -0.12
C PHE A 179 -28.21 39.47 -0.91
N ALA A 180 -29.08 39.12 -1.86
CA ALA A 180 -28.85 37.97 -2.74
C ALA A 180 -27.66 38.21 -3.68
N GLN A 181 -27.48 39.43 -4.19
CA GLN A 181 -26.32 39.80 -5.01
C GLN A 181 -25.02 39.77 -4.20
N GLU A 182 -25.03 40.30 -2.98
CA GLU A 182 -23.88 40.22 -2.07
C GLU A 182 -23.51 38.77 -1.75
N ALA A 183 -24.50 37.90 -1.51
CA ALA A 183 -24.28 36.48 -1.26
C ALA A 183 -23.70 35.76 -2.50
N LEU A 184 -24.20 36.09 -3.71
CA LEU A 184 -23.64 35.56 -4.95
C LEU A 184 -22.20 36.03 -5.16
N GLU A 185 -21.89 37.31 -4.89
CA GLU A 185 -20.53 37.83 -5.00
C GLU A 185 -19.59 37.17 -3.99
N GLN A 186 -20.03 36.97 -2.74
CA GLN A 186 -19.29 36.22 -1.72
C GLN A 186 -19.05 34.78 -2.16
N SER A 187 -20.06 34.11 -2.72
CA SER A 187 -19.91 32.74 -3.24
C SER A 187 -18.94 32.67 -4.42
N ASN A 188 -18.93 33.68 -5.30
CA ASN A 188 -18.00 33.77 -6.42
C ASN A 188 -16.57 34.01 -5.93
N LYS A 189 -16.38 34.87 -4.91
CA LYS A 189 -15.08 35.04 -4.24
C LYS A 189 -14.61 33.73 -3.62
N ALA A 190 -15.48 32.99 -2.94
CA ALA A 190 -15.16 31.68 -2.39
C ALA A 190 -14.80 30.64 -3.48
N LEU A 191 -15.50 30.66 -4.62
CA LEU A 191 -15.14 29.80 -5.77
C LEU A 191 -13.78 30.19 -6.37
N SER A 192 -13.47 31.47 -6.45
CA SER A 192 -12.17 31.95 -6.94
C SER A 192 -11.02 31.55 -6.02
N SER A 193 -11.19 31.69 -4.69
CA SER A 193 -10.16 31.29 -3.72
C SER A 193 -9.98 29.77 -3.66
N LEU A 194 -11.05 29.01 -3.90
CA LEU A 194 -10.96 27.56 -4.05
C LEU A 194 -10.19 27.18 -5.33
N SER A 195 -10.46 27.84 -6.46
CA SER A 195 -9.72 27.64 -7.71
C SER A 195 -8.23 27.96 -7.56
N GLU A 196 -7.89 29.05 -6.86
CA GLU A 196 -6.52 29.41 -6.53
C GLU A 196 -5.85 28.36 -5.63
N SER A 197 -6.58 27.87 -4.62
CA SER A 197 -6.11 26.78 -3.74
C SER A 197 -5.84 25.49 -4.52
N TYR A 198 -6.70 25.13 -5.47
CA TYR A 198 -6.48 23.97 -6.34
C TYR A 198 -5.28 24.15 -7.27
N THR A 199 -5.10 25.35 -7.82
CA THR A 199 -3.94 25.66 -8.66
C THR A 199 -2.64 25.56 -7.84
N ASN A 200 -2.63 26.08 -6.62
CA ASN A 200 -1.50 25.96 -5.70
C ASN A 200 -1.23 24.48 -5.35
N LEU A 201 -2.26 23.69 -5.05
CA LEU A 201 -2.11 22.26 -4.83
C LEU A 201 -1.52 21.53 -6.04
N ASP A 202 -1.90 21.89 -7.27
CA ASP A 202 -1.30 21.30 -8.47
C ASP A 202 0.20 21.65 -8.59
N THR A 203 0.58 22.89 -8.26
CA THR A 203 2.01 23.25 -8.21
C THR A 203 2.78 22.50 -7.13
N LEU A 204 2.18 22.29 -5.95
CA LEU A 204 2.77 21.50 -4.87
C LEU A 204 2.88 20.03 -5.25
N LEU A 205 1.86 19.46 -5.89
CA LEU A 205 1.89 18.08 -6.40
C LEU A 205 2.93 17.92 -7.52
N ALA A 206 3.05 18.90 -8.42
CA ALA A 206 4.08 18.90 -9.46
C ALA A 206 5.49 18.95 -8.85
N SER A 207 5.71 19.79 -7.83
CA SER A 207 7.00 19.87 -7.13
C SER A 207 7.30 18.57 -6.35
N SER A 208 6.33 18.01 -5.64
CA SER A 208 6.44 16.71 -4.95
C SER A 208 6.75 15.59 -5.94
N LYS A 209 6.03 15.53 -7.08
CA LYS A 209 6.29 14.56 -8.14
C LYS A 209 7.69 14.72 -8.75
N SER A 210 8.17 15.95 -8.91
CA SER A 210 9.53 16.21 -9.38
C SER A 210 10.57 15.70 -8.37
N LEU A 211 10.36 15.96 -7.08
CA LEU A 211 11.24 15.49 -6.00
C LEU A 211 11.21 13.97 -5.88
N VAL A 212 10.03 13.35 -5.89
CA VAL A 212 9.86 11.89 -5.88
C VAL A 212 10.47 11.26 -7.14
N SER A 213 10.31 11.88 -8.31
CA SER A 213 10.94 11.41 -9.54
C SER A 213 12.46 11.54 -9.48
N SER A 214 12.99 12.60 -8.87
CA SER A 214 14.43 12.78 -8.66
C SER A 214 14.98 11.71 -7.70
N LEU A 215 14.26 11.47 -6.60
CA LEU A 215 14.63 10.47 -5.59
C LEU A 215 14.53 9.05 -6.14
N LEU A 216 13.45 8.72 -6.86
CA LEU A 216 13.31 7.43 -7.53
C LEU A 216 14.33 7.27 -8.65
N ARG A 217 14.63 8.32 -9.42
CA ARG A 217 15.67 8.24 -10.47
C ARG A 217 17.05 7.99 -9.85
N SER A 218 17.35 8.64 -8.74
CA SER A 218 18.59 8.47 -7.98
C SER A 218 18.70 7.07 -7.35
N GLN A 219 17.64 6.61 -6.68
CA GLN A 219 17.64 5.27 -6.08
C GLN A 219 17.69 4.15 -7.14
N LYS A 220 17.20 4.43 -8.36
CA LYS A 220 17.19 3.46 -9.46
C LYS A 220 18.57 3.22 -10.06
N SER A 221 19.47 4.21 -10.07
CA SER A 221 20.87 3.98 -10.43
C SER A 221 21.57 3.09 -9.40
N ASP A 222 21.30 3.29 -8.11
CA ASP A 222 21.90 2.49 -7.04
C ASP A 222 21.45 1.02 -7.12
N THR A 223 20.17 0.77 -7.44
CA THR A 223 19.68 -0.60 -7.64
C THR A 223 20.32 -1.29 -8.85
N TRP A 224 20.67 -0.56 -9.91
CA TRP A 224 21.34 -1.13 -11.08
C TRP A 224 22.79 -1.53 -10.77
N TYR A 225 23.52 -0.74 -9.97
CA TYR A 225 24.86 -1.11 -9.52
C TYR A 225 24.86 -2.32 -8.57
N LEU A 226 23.88 -2.39 -7.65
CA LEU A 226 23.75 -3.53 -6.76
C LEU A 226 23.38 -4.81 -7.52
N GLU A 227 22.49 -4.71 -8.51
CA GLU A 227 22.10 -5.83 -9.37
C GLU A 227 23.28 -6.37 -10.18
N THR A 228 24.03 -5.49 -10.86
CA THR A 228 25.22 -5.90 -11.63
C THR A 228 26.32 -6.48 -10.73
N ALA A 229 26.55 -5.90 -9.55
CA ALA A 229 27.50 -6.44 -8.57
C ALA A 229 27.07 -7.83 -8.05
N PHE A 230 25.77 -8.04 -7.82
CA PHE A 230 25.24 -9.34 -7.39
C PHE A 230 25.39 -10.42 -8.48
N TYR A 231 25.18 -10.08 -9.75
CA TYR A 231 25.42 -11.02 -10.87
C TYR A 231 26.90 -11.38 -11.01
N ILE A 232 27.83 -10.42 -10.88
CA ILE A 232 29.27 -10.70 -10.91
C ILE A 232 29.67 -11.57 -9.71
N LEU A 233 29.10 -11.32 -8.53
CA LEU A 233 29.31 -12.13 -7.32
C LEU A 233 28.79 -13.56 -7.51
N ILE A 234 27.59 -13.75 -8.04
CA ILE A 234 27.07 -15.08 -8.37
C ILE A 234 27.94 -15.76 -9.43
N GLY A 235 28.37 -15.04 -10.46
CA GLY A 235 29.24 -15.57 -11.51
C GLY A 235 30.57 -16.07 -10.93
N THR A 236 31.21 -15.30 -10.05
CA THR A 236 32.46 -15.70 -9.39
C THR A 236 32.27 -16.85 -8.41
N ILE A 237 31.17 -16.87 -7.64
CA ILE A 237 30.82 -18.00 -6.77
C ILE A 237 30.56 -19.26 -7.59
N SER A 238 29.78 -19.16 -8.67
CA SER A 238 29.47 -20.27 -9.57
C SER A 238 30.75 -20.80 -10.24
N TRP A 239 31.65 -19.90 -10.66
CA TRP A 239 32.98 -20.26 -11.17
C TRP A 239 33.84 -20.96 -10.11
N LEU A 240 33.81 -20.49 -8.85
CA LEU A 240 34.49 -21.14 -7.73
C LEU A 240 33.92 -22.52 -7.44
N ILE A 241 32.60 -22.69 -7.47
CA ILE A 241 31.93 -23.99 -7.28
C ILE A 241 32.32 -24.94 -8.42
N PHE A 242 32.26 -24.47 -9.67
CA PHE A 242 32.68 -25.25 -10.83
C PHE A 242 34.14 -25.68 -10.73
N ARG A 243 35.04 -24.74 -10.39
CA ARG A 243 36.47 -25.00 -10.33
C ARG A 243 36.89 -25.81 -9.11
N ARG A 244 36.34 -25.50 -7.93
CA ARG A 244 36.77 -26.07 -6.64
C ARG A 244 35.97 -27.31 -6.26
N LEU A 245 34.65 -27.28 -6.45
CA LEU A 245 33.73 -28.26 -5.89
C LEU A 245 33.40 -29.37 -6.88
N LEU A 246 33.26 -29.06 -8.18
CA LEU A 246 33.02 -30.08 -9.21
C LEU A 246 34.26 -30.88 -9.60
N TYR A 247 35.48 -30.30 -9.58
CA TYR A 247 36.66 -31.01 -10.10
C TYR A 247 37.41 -31.85 -9.04
N GLY A 248 37.40 -31.43 -7.77
CA GLY A 248 38.15 -32.11 -6.70
C GLY A 248 37.30 -33.14 -5.94
N PRO A 249 36.46 -32.69 -4.99
CA PRO A 249 35.72 -33.58 -4.12
C PRO A 249 34.59 -34.34 -4.82
N LEU A 250 34.07 -33.87 -5.97
CA LEU A 250 33.07 -34.64 -6.73
C LEU A 250 33.63 -35.94 -7.31
N TRP A 251 34.94 -35.97 -7.65
CA TRP A 251 35.61 -37.21 -8.04
C TRP A 251 35.72 -38.19 -6.86
N TRP A 252 35.89 -37.67 -5.64
CA TRP A 252 35.78 -38.50 -4.43
C TRP A 252 34.34 -38.96 -4.21
N ILE A 253 33.34 -38.10 -4.36
CA ILE A 253 31.92 -38.46 -4.20
C ILE A 253 31.45 -39.46 -5.26
N ILE A 254 32.02 -39.50 -6.47
CA ILE A 254 31.69 -40.54 -7.47
C ILE A 254 32.48 -41.85 -7.21
N TRP A 255 33.75 -41.75 -6.79
CA TRP A 255 34.62 -42.92 -6.61
C TRP A 255 34.37 -43.67 -5.30
N LEU A 256 34.03 -42.97 -4.22
CA LEU A 256 33.77 -43.53 -2.90
C LEU A 256 32.52 -44.45 -2.87
N PRO A 257 31.34 -44.09 -3.41
CA PRO A 257 30.20 -45.00 -3.49
C PRO A 257 30.46 -46.12 -4.49
N LEU A 258 31.15 -45.88 -5.61
CA LEU A 258 31.48 -46.95 -6.57
C LEU A 258 32.38 -48.02 -5.93
N LYS A 259 33.34 -47.61 -5.11
CA LYS A 259 34.25 -48.53 -4.39
C LYS A 259 33.53 -49.27 -3.25
N ILE A 260 32.58 -48.63 -2.58
CA ILE A 260 31.71 -49.28 -1.58
C ILE A 260 30.78 -50.30 -2.26
N VAL A 261 30.14 -49.92 -3.37
CA VAL A 261 29.31 -50.82 -4.16
C VAL A 261 30.13 -52.00 -4.67
N ALA A 262 31.34 -51.78 -5.19
CA ALA A 262 32.23 -52.86 -5.61
C ALA A 262 32.62 -53.80 -4.43
N ARG A 263 32.83 -53.28 -3.21
CA ARG A 263 33.05 -54.13 -2.03
C ARG A 263 31.81 -54.90 -1.61
N ILE A 264 30.63 -54.29 -1.70
CA ILE A 264 29.35 -54.92 -1.36
C ILE A 264 29.00 -55.97 -2.40
N THR A 265 29.16 -55.69 -3.69
CA THR A 265 28.91 -56.68 -4.76
C THR A 265 29.92 -57.81 -4.69
N PHE A 266 31.21 -57.54 -4.40
CA PHE A 266 32.21 -58.60 -4.18
C PHE A 266 31.95 -59.40 -2.90
N ALA A 267 31.40 -58.80 -1.83
CA ALA A 267 31.02 -59.51 -0.62
C ALA A 267 29.75 -60.36 -0.79
N ILE A 268 28.81 -59.93 -1.63
CA ILE A 268 27.55 -60.64 -1.88
C ILE A 268 27.74 -61.74 -2.94
N PHE A 269 28.47 -61.47 -4.03
CA PHE A 269 28.75 -62.47 -5.08
C PHE A 269 29.97 -63.35 -4.79
N GLY A 270 30.93 -62.89 -3.99
CA GLY A 270 32.12 -63.68 -3.61
C GLY A 270 31.86 -64.77 -2.57
N VAL A 271 30.67 -64.81 -1.96
CA VAL A 271 30.28 -65.82 -0.96
C VAL A 271 29.50 -67.00 -1.58
N THR A 272 29.11 -66.93 -2.85
CA THR A 272 28.28 -67.98 -3.50
C THR A 272 29.03 -68.94 -4.43
N SER A 273 30.37 -68.94 -4.47
CA SER A 273 31.13 -69.96 -5.20
C SER A 273 32.24 -70.57 -4.33
N GLY A 274 31.94 -71.72 -3.72
CA GLY A 274 32.94 -72.75 -3.47
C GLY A 274 33.48 -72.87 -2.03
N VAL A 275 32.75 -73.65 -1.22
CA VAL A 275 33.22 -74.64 -0.25
C VAL A 275 34.74 -74.66 0.11
N SER A 276 35.07 -74.50 1.39
CA SER A 276 35.43 -75.65 2.24
C SER A 276 35.81 -75.23 3.66
N MET A 277 35.09 -75.84 4.59
CA MET A 277 35.45 -76.04 5.99
C MET A 277 36.85 -76.67 6.13
N ALA A 278 37.66 -76.19 7.08
CA ALA A 278 38.43 -77.04 8.00
C ALA A 278 39.10 -76.18 9.08
N GLY A 279 38.90 -76.57 10.33
CA GLY A 279 39.29 -75.86 11.54
C GLY A 279 40.79 -75.83 11.87
N PRO A 280 41.12 -75.37 13.09
CA PRO A 280 42.44 -74.85 13.43
C PRO A 280 43.36 -75.95 13.95
N LYS A 281 44.63 -75.97 13.52
CA LYS A 281 45.73 -76.58 14.29
C LYS A 281 47.03 -75.79 14.11
N SER A 282 47.56 -75.33 15.23
CA SER A 282 48.95 -74.98 15.42
C SER A 282 49.83 -76.23 15.27
N VAL A 283 51.06 -76.03 14.80
CA VAL A 283 52.34 -76.54 15.36
C VAL A 283 53.46 -76.18 14.37
N VAL A 284 54.61 -75.85 14.96
CA VAL A 284 55.78 -75.15 14.42
C VAL A 284 56.75 -76.15 13.72
N PRO A 285 58.00 -75.78 13.38
CA PRO A 285 58.53 -75.62 12.02
C PRO A 285 59.45 -76.77 11.58
N ASN A 286 59.89 -76.79 10.31
CA ASN A 286 61.26 -77.15 9.95
C ASN A 286 61.61 -76.74 8.50
N LYS A 287 62.69 -75.95 8.39
CA LYS A 287 63.56 -75.83 7.21
C LYS A 287 64.49 -77.08 7.18
N PRO A 288 65.37 -77.34 6.18
CA PRO A 288 65.79 -76.51 5.03
C PRO A 288 65.93 -77.29 3.69
N LEU A 289 66.30 -76.57 2.60
CA LEU A 289 67.39 -76.86 1.63
C LEU A 289 67.11 -76.03 0.34
N VAL A 290 67.69 -74.84 0.17
CA VAL A 290 68.90 -74.53 -0.63
C VAL A 290 68.93 -75.19 -2.01
N THR A 291 68.72 -74.37 -3.05
CA THR A 291 69.52 -74.41 -4.29
C THR A 291 69.62 -73.00 -4.82
N ALA A 292 70.85 -72.50 -4.85
CA ALA A 292 71.27 -71.25 -5.44
C ALA A 292 71.71 -71.49 -6.89
N ASN A 293 71.49 -70.50 -7.76
CA ASN A 293 72.34 -70.16 -8.90
C ASN A 293 72.14 -68.65 -9.18
N MET A 294 73.01 -67.74 -8.72
CA MET A 294 74.14 -67.07 -9.41
C MET A 294 73.87 -66.75 -10.90
N GLY A 295 73.99 -65.53 -11.44
CA GLY A 295 74.53 -64.22 -11.00
C GLY A 295 74.13 -63.12 -12.03
N PRO A 296 74.97 -62.10 -12.32
CA PRO A 296 74.83 -60.75 -11.73
C PRO A 296 74.77 -59.57 -12.74
N THR A 297 74.72 -58.33 -12.21
CA THR A 297 75.15 -57.05 -12.83
C THR A 297 74.06 -56.34 -13.66
N ALA A 298 73.77 -55.02 -13.59
CA ALA A 298 74.54 -53.85 -13.17
C ALA A 298 73.65 -52.72 -12.57
N THR A 299 74.36 -51.84 -11.87
CA THR A 299 74.02 -50.57 -11.23
C THR A 299 73.77 -49.41 -12.22
N ASN A 300 72.95 -48.43 -11.83
CA ASN A 300 73.13 -46.97 -12.00
C ASN A 300 71.86 -46.28 -11.43
N SER A 301 71.87 -45.43 -10.40
CA SER A 301 72.45 -44.07 -10.29
C SER A 301 72.02 -43.19 -11.50
N LEU A 302 71.66 -41.92 -11.41
CA LEU A 302 71.88 -40.85 -10.45
C LEU A 302 70.96 -39.68 -10.87
N TRP A 303 70.74 -38.76 -9.95
CA TRP A 303 70.05 -37.49 -10.11
C TRP A 303 70.83 -36.49 -11.01
N ASN A 304 70.10 -35.50 -11.59
CA ASN A 304 70.50 -34.11 -11.92
C ASN A 304 70.83 -33.68 -13.39
N PRO A 305 70.93 -32.36 -13.73
CA PRO A 305 69.87 -31.53 -14.35
C PRO A 305 70.36 -30.70 -15.58
N ASP A 306 69.53 -29.73 -16.00
CA ASP A 306 69.80 -28.55 -16.85
C ASP A 306 69.97 -28.69 -18.37
N SER A 307 69.06 -28.01 -19.09
CA SER A 307 69.46 -27.14 -20.20
C SER A 307 68.49 -25.95 -20.31
N THR A 308 69.09 -24.77 -20.50
CA THR A 308 68.53 -23.44 -20.33
C THR A 308 68.29 -22.73 -21.67
N LYS A 309 67.57 -21.59 -21.59
CA LYS A 309 67.51 -20.43 -22.54
C LYS A 309 66.48 -20.61 -23.69
N LYS A 310 65.61 -19.64 -24.04
CA LYS A 310 65.65 -18.16 -24.16
C LYS A 310 64.19 -17.60 -24.07
N ALA A 311 63.80 -16.56 -23.32
CA ALA A 311 64.07 -15.12 -23.42
C ALA A 311 63.77 -14.51 -24.80
N ASP A 312 62.61 -13.86 -24.94
CA ASP A 312 62.41 -12.63 -25.73
C ASP A 312 61.22 -11.83 -25.16
N VAL A 313 61.51 -10.57 -24.81
CA VAL A 313 60.61 -9.53 -24.30
C VAL A 313 60.54 -8.45 -25.38
N ALA A 314 59.38 -8.24 -25.97
CA ALA A 314 59.02 -7.01 -26.70
C ALA A 314 57.50 -6.99 -26.94
N GLY A 315 56.85 -5.87 -26.62
CA GLY A 315 55.51 -5.55 -27.10
C GLY A 315 54.48 -5.26 -26.01
N ILE A 316 54.47 -4.03 -25.51
CA ILE A 316 53.29 -3.43 -24.88
C ILE A 316 52.54 -2.68 -25.99
N PRO A 317 51.30 -3.02 -26.33
CA PRO A 317 50.39 -2.10 -26.99
C PRO A 317 49.48 -1.41 -25.95
N ASP A 318 49.57 -0.10 -26.00
CA ASP A 318 48.73 0.94 -25.42
C ASP A 318 47.28 0.82 -25.91
N VAL A 319 46.29 0.98 -25.03
CA VAL A 319 44.87 0.68 -25.29
C VAL A 319 44.03 1.96 -25.45
N ALA A 320 44.63 2.99 -26.04
CA ALA A 320 44.03 4.32 -26.16
C ALA A 320 43.24 4.59 -27.46
N GLU A 321 43.21 3.67 -28.44
CA GLU A 321 42.53 3.92 -29.74
C GLU A 321 41.16 3.24 -29.93
N ASP A 322 40.72 2.34 -29.04
CA ASP A 322 39.45 1.61 -29.25
C ASP A 322 38.18 2.34 -28.77
N VAL A 323 38.30 3.58 -28.29
CA VAL A 323 37.16 4.34 -27.72
C VAL A 323 36.52 5.34 -28.70
N GLU A 324 37.19 5.72 -29.80
CA GLU A 324 36.64 6.73 -30.74
C GLU A 324 35.68 6.15 -31.80
N SER A 325 35.71 4.84 -32.07
CA SER A 325 34.88 4.25 -33.14
C SER A 325 33.40 4.04 -32.75
N TRP A 326 33.07 4.05 -31.45
CA TRP A 326 31.70 3.88 -30.96
C TRP A 326 30.97 5.20 -30.75
N THR A 327 31.69 6.32 -30.60
CA THR A 327 31.08 7.65 -30.42
C THR A 327 30.67 8.32 -31.73
N ALA A 328 31.25 7.92 -32.87
CA ALA A 328 30.90 8.46 -34.17
C ALA A 328 29.59 7.88 -34.77
N ALA A 329 29.21 6.66 -34.39
CA ALA A 329 27.99 6.02 -34.89
C ALA A 329 26.71 6.60 -34.26
N ASP A 330 26.77 7.05 -33.01
CA ASP A 330 25.62 7.53 -32.25
C ASP A 330 25.27 9.01 -32.55
N GLN A 331 26.19 9.76 -33.18
CA GLN A 331 25.97 11.15 -33.61
C GLN A 331 25.26 11.24 -34.96
N ALA A 332 25.44 10.27 -35.87
CA ALA A 332 24.75 10.25 -37.16
C ALA A 332 23.24 9.94 -37.06
N GLU A 333 22.81 9.25 -36.01
CA GLU A 333 21.40 8.88 -35.79
C GLU A 333 20.56 10.03 -35.20
N LYS A 334 21.20 11.08 -34.65
CA LYS A 334 20.53 12.23 -34.03
C LYS A 334 20.07 13.31 -35.02
N GLU A 335 20.67 13.39 -36.21
CA GLU A 335 20.30 14.42 -37.21
C GLU A 335 19.10 14.04 -38.10
N ARG A 336 18.61 12.79 -38.07
CA ARG A 336 17.49 12.33 -38.92
C ARG A 336 16.10 12.38 -38.27
N ARG A 337 15.87 13.26 -37.29
CA ARG A 337 14.56 13.40 -36.64
C ARG A 337 14.07 14.83 -36.67
N GLU A 338 13.77 15.33 -37.86
CA GLU A 338 12.95 16.54 -37.98
C GLU A 338 11.49 16.25 -37.60
N PRO A 339 10.90 17.04 -36.68
CA PRO A 339 9.47 16.96 -36.40
C PRO A 339 8.67 17.69 -37.51
N THR A 340 7.89 16.96 -38.29
CA THR A 340 6.87 17.59 -39.15
C THR A 340 5.86 18.33 -38.30
N THR A 341 5.86 19.65 -38.42
CA THR A 341 4.97 20.57 -37.69
C THR A 341 3.60 20.60 -38.39
N ILE A 342 2.55 20.19 -37.69
CA ILE A 342 1.16 20.53 -38.04
C ILE A 342 0.68 21.55 -37.01
N PRO A 343 0.17 22.73 -37.39
CA PRO A 343 -0.17 23.78 -36.44
C PRO A 343 -1.46 23.40 -35.68
N GLY A 344 -1.39 23.32 -34.35
CA GLY A 344 -2.57 23.37 -33.46
C GLY A 344 -3.02 22.09 -32.76
N GLY A 345 -2.22 21.01 -32.69
CA GLY A 345 -2.59 19.78 -31.96
C GLY A 345 -1.48 19.23 -31.03
N PRO A 346 -1.81 18.39 -30.03
CA PRO A 346 -0.83 17.84 -29.09
C PRO A 346 0.13 16.84 -29.77
N LYS A 347 1.39 16.85 -29.34
CA LYS A 347 2.50 16.06 -29.91
C LYS A 347 2.21 14.56 -29.79
N VAL A 348 2.05 13.87 -30.94
CA VAL A 348 1.95 12.41 -30.99
C VAL A 348 3.29 11.84 -31.45
N TYR A 349 3.94 11.07 -30.57
CA TYR A 349 5.11 10.28 -30.95
C TYR A 349 4.65 8.96 -31.59
N PRO A 350 5.27 8.50 -32.70
CA PRO A 350 4.91 7.23 -33.31
C PRO A 350 5.21 6.08 -32.35
N ASN A 351 4.19 5.28 -32.00
CA ASN A 351 4.36 4.09 -31.17
C ASN A 351 4.88 2.92 -32.05
N PRO A 352 6.12 2.42 -31.86
CA PRO A 352 6.71 1.40 -32.72
C PRO A 352 6.05 0.02 -32.59
N LYS A 353 5.23 -0.20 -31.55
CA LYS A 353 4.61 -1.50 -31.28
C LYS A 353 3.31 -1.76 -32.04
N LYS A 354 2.77 -0.77 -32.75
CA LYS A 354 1.47 -0.92 -33.45
C LYS A 354 1.59 -1.73 -34.75
N ARG A 355 2.77 -1.78 -35.37
CA ARG A 355 3.01 -2.52 -36.62
C ARG A 355 3.21 -4.04 -36.45
N MET A 356 3.27 -4.53 -35.22
CA MET A 356 3.58 -5.93 -34.93
C MET A 356 2.34 -6.84 -34.87
N TRP A 357 1.15 -6.25 -34.87
CA TRP A 357 -0.12 -6.94 -34.63
C TRP A 357 -1.03 -7.06 -35.86
N GLU A 358 -0.60 -6.55 -37.01
CA GLU A 358 -1.25 -6.83 -38.29
C GLU A 358 -0.40 -7.89 -39.01
N GLY A 359 -0.86 -9.13 -38.95
CA GLY A 359 -0.34 -10.20 -39.80
C GLY A 359 -0.63 -9.91 -41.28
N PRO A 360 0.09 -10.56 -42.21
CA PRO A 360 -0.02 -10.26 -43.63
C PRO A 360 -1.39 -10.72 -44.15
N HIS A 361 -2.30 -9.79 -44.37
CA HIS A 361 -3.46 -10.05 -45.22
C HIS A 361 -2.96 -10.22 -46.64
N GLY A 362 -3.28 -11.39 -47.20
CA GLY A 362 -2.73 -11.91 -48.43
C GLY A 362 -3.00 -11.04 -49.65
N HIS A 363 -2.08 -11.19 -50.61
CA HIS A 363 -2.35 -11.01 -52.03
C HIS A 363 -3.63 -11.76 -52.40
N GLY A 364 -4.66 -11.01 -52.78
CA GLY A 364 -5.84 -11.47 -53.48
C GLY A 364 -5.93 -10.70 -54.78
N ASP A 365 -6.05 -11.45 -55.86
CA ASP A 365 -5.79 -11.07 -57.23
C ASP A 365 -6.74 -10.01 -57.78
N GLU A 366 -6.18 -9.19 -58.69
CA GLU A 366 -6.93 -8.44 -59.69
C GLU A 366 -7.69 -9.40 -60.59
N LEU A 367 -9.03 -9.33 -60.61
CA LEU A 367 -9.87 -9.42 -61.81
C LEU A 367 -11.22 -8.75 -61.53
#